data_AF-A0AAP0HW95-F1
#
_entry.id   AF-A0AAP0HW95-F1
#
_cell.length_a   1.000
_cell.length_b   1.000
_cell.length_c   1.000
_cell.angle_alpha   90.00
_cell.angle_beta   90.00
_cell.angle_gamma   90.00
#
_symmetry.space_group_name_H-M   'P 1'
#
loop_
_entity.id
_entity.type
_entity.pdbx_description
1 polymer ?
#
loop_
_entity_poly.entity_id
_entity_poly.type
_entity_poly.pdbx_seq_one_letter_code
_entity_poly.pdbx_strand_id
1 'polypeptide(L)'
;MTTAGEHMKIEYGRKVAFMNKQKKHGADSAAYEKAKAAVTHLHTRYIVDMQSMDSTVSEISNLRDDHLYPKLVSLVDGMARMWETMNIHHRNQMKIVADIRSLDVSQTLRETTEEQYVRTAQLQDVIEGWHLQFQMLATHLRKFIAALNSWLKLNLIPIESNLKEKVSSPPRVLHPPIQALIRAWNEHLEKLPVELAKNAISSFRAIILSIKEHQEDEGKLKLKCAQTRKELERKTRAFEDWYNKYAQNRIPPDGVDAEISGGAGSEDPVAKRQLEIEILKKTLEGELEAHQRHCKQVREKSLVSLKTHLPELFRALTDFSLASSEMYKRLQAVALSEKRGKRPS
;
A
#
# COMPACT_ATOMS: atom_id res chain seq x y z
N MET A 1 27.04 -20.90 22.50
CA MET A 1 26.49 -20.71 23.86
C MET A 1 26.10 -22.08 24.37
N THR A 2 26.85 -22.64 25.31
CA THR A 2 26.45 -23.89 25.97
C THR A 2 25.20 -23.61 26.80
N THR A 3 24.16 -24.42 26.59
CA THR A 3 22.87 -24.25 27.27
C THR A 3 23.02 -24.54 28.78
N ALA A 4 22.12 -24.00 29.61
CA ALA A 4 22.14 -24.25 31.05
C ALA A 4 22.15 -25.75 31.40
N GLY A 5 21.47 -26.58 30.58
CA GLY A 5 21.49 -28.03 30.71
C GLY A 5 22.85 -28.68 30.42
N GLU A 6 23.62 -28.16 29.46
CA GLU A 6 24.98 -28.63 29.18
C GLU A 6 25.96 -28.25 30.30
N HIS A 7 25.84 -27.04 30.85
CA HIS A 7 26.63 -26.62 32.01
C HIS A 7 26.35 -27.52 33.22
N MET A 8 25.08 -27.83 33.48
CA MET A 8 24.69 -28.69 34.59
C MET A 8 25.13 -30.14 34.39
N LYS A 9 25.11 -30.65 33.15
CA LYS A 9 25.66 -31.97 32.79
C LYS A 9 27.16 -32.05 33.04
N ILE A 10 27.92 -31.01 32.65
CA ILE A 10 29.37 -30.93 32.88
C ILE A 10 29.67 -30.85 34.38
N GLU A 11 28.91 -30.05 35.13
CA GLU A 11 29.04 -29.94 36.59
C GLU A 11 28.73 -31.28 37.28
N TYR A 12 27.68 -31.98 36.85
CA TYR A 12 27.35 -33.32 37.33
C TYR A 12 28.48 -34.31 37.08
N GLY A 13 29.01 -34.37 35.86
CA GLY A 13 30.15 -35.23 35.53
C GLY A 13 31.39 -34.93 36.39
N ARG A 14 31.71 -33.64 36.62
CA ARG A 14 32.81 -33.21 37.48
C ARG A 14 32.61 -33.64 38.94
N LYS A 15 31.40 -33.50 39.47
CA LYS A 15 31.09 -33.85 40.86
C LYS A 15 31.10 -35.36 41.10
N VAL A 16 30.61 -36.14 40.14
CA VAL A 16 30.69 -37.61 40.14
C VAL A 16 32.15 -38.07 40.11
N ALA A 17 32.98 -37.49 39.24
CA ALA A 17 34.41 -37.82 39.16
C ALA A 17 35.15 -37.48 40.48
N PHE A 18 34.82 -36.35 41.09
CA PHE A 18 35.38 -35.95 42.38
C PHE A 18 34.99 -36.90 43.53
N MET A 19 33.71 -37.29 43.61
CA MET A 19 33.22 -38.28 44.59
C MET A 19 33.94 -39.64 44.42
N ASN A 20 34.09 -40.10 43.19
CA ASN A 20 34.80 -41.36 42.89
C ASN A 20 36.28 -41.30 43.27
N LYS A 21 36.93 -40.13 43.17
CA LYS A 21 38.31 -39.93 43.62
C LYS A 21 38.41 -40.04 45.15
N GLN A 22 37.48 -39.43 45.90
CA GLN A 22 37.45 -39.56 47.38
C GLN A 22 37.23 -41.00 47.85
N LYS A 23 36.35 -41.75 47.16
CA LYS A 23 36.13 -43.18 47.43
C LYS A 23 37.41 -44.02 47.30
N LYS A 24 38.26 -43.71 46.31
CA LYS A 24 39.51 -44.44 46.04
C LYS A 24 40.66 -44.11 47.01
N HIS A 25 40.63 -42.96 47.68
CA HIS A 25 41.73 -42.49 48.54
C HIS A 25 41.45 -42.67 50.04
N GLY A 26 40.41 -43.42 50.43
CA GLY A 26 40.10 -43.69 51.84
C GLY A 26 39.70 -42.44 52.62
N ALA A 27 38.94 -41.53 52.01
CA ALA A 27 38.49 -40.31 52.67
C ALA A 27 37.58 -40.58 53.89
N ASP A 28 37.58 -39.65 54.85
CA ASP A 28 36.70 -39.66 56.03
C ASP A 28 35.24 -39.94 55.65
N SER A 29 34.60 -40.87 56.37
CA SER A 29 33.25 -41.39 56.09
C SER A 29 32.21 -40.26 55.99
N ALA A 30 32.35 -39.23 56.83
CA ALA A 30 31.48 -38.06 56.82
C ALA A 30 31.65 -37.20 55.55
N ALA A 31 32.89 -37.04 55.05
CA ALA A 31 33.18 -36.29 53.84
C ALA A 31 32.66 -37.00 52.57
N TYR A 32 32.77 -38.33 52.53
CA TYR A 32 32.24 -39.14 51.44
C TYR A 32 30.71 -39.09 51.36
N GLU A 33 30.00 -39.26 52.49
CA GLU A 33 28.54 -39.18 52.50
C GLU A 33 28.03 -37.76 52.15
N LYS A 34 28.75 -36.69 52.57
CA LYS A 34 28.45 -35.32 52.13
C LYS A 34 28.64 -35.13 50.61
N ALA A 35 29.69 -35.69 50.04
CA ALA A 35 29.94 -35.64 48.60
C ALA A 35 28.87 -36.40 47.80
N LYS A 36 28.45 -37.57 48.31
CA LYS A 36 27.38 -38.40 47.74
C LYS A 36 26.02 -37.69 47.80
N ALA A 37 25.66 -37.08 48.93
CA ALA A 37 24.45 -36.29 49.05
C ALA A 37 24.42 -35.11 48.04
N ALA A 38 25.54 -34.42 47.85
CA ALA A 38 25.66 -33.34 46.88
C ALA A 38 25.51 -33.83 45.42
N VAL A 39 26.07 -34.99 45.08
CA VAL A 39 25.91 -35.62 43.75
C VAL A 39 24.46 -36.03 43.52
N THR A 40 23.80 -36.65 44.49
CA THR A 40 22.38 -37.06 44.38
C THR A 40 21.47 -35.85 44.21
N HIS A 41 21.67 -34.79 45.01
CA HIS A 41 20.89 -33.56 44.87
C HIS A 41 21.06 -32.92 43.48
N LEU A 42 22.30 -32.83 42.99
CA LEU A 42 22.60 -32.32 41.66
C LEU A 42 21.99 -33.19 40.55
N HIS A 43 21.98 -34.52 40.72
CA HIS A 43 21.33 -35.45 39.79
C HIS A 43 19.82 -35.21 39.74
N THR A 44 19.14 -35.15 40.89
CA THR A 44 17.70 -34.86 40.95
C THR A 44 17.39 -33.52 40.28
N ARG A 45 18.18 -32.48 40.57
CA ARG A 45 18.00 -31.16 39.93
C ARG A 45 18.18 -31.24 38.42
N TYR A 46 19.19 -31.98 37.94
CA TYR A 46 19.42 -32.20 36.51
C TYR A 46 18.25 -32.92 35.83
N ILE A 47 17.70 -33.96 36.45
CA ILE A 47 16.53 -34.68 35.92
C ILE A 47 15.30 -33.79 35.88
N VAL A 48 15.03 -33.03 36.95
CA VAL A 48 13.89 -32.10 37.01
C VAL A 48 14.00 -31.03 35.93
N ASP A 49 15.18 -30.43 35.75
CA ASP A 49 15.40 -29.40 34.72
C ASP A 49 15.25 -29.97 33.30
N MET A 50 15.75 -31.18 33.06
CA MET A 50 15.56 -31.88 31.77
C MET A 50 14.09 -32.18 31.50
N GLN A 51 13.34 -32.67 32.49
CA GLN A 51 11.90 -32.94 32.37
C GLN A 51 11.09 -31.66 32.13
N SER A 52 11.43 -30.56 32.82
CA SER A 52 10.82 -29.25 32.62
C SER A 52 11.07 -28.73 31.19
N MET A 53 12.29 -28.91 30.68
CA MET A 53 12.64 -28.57 29.30
C MET A 53 11.88 -29.43 28.28
N ASP A 54 11.82 -30.75 28.48
CA ASP A 54 11.06 -31.65 27.60
C ASP A 54 9.57 -31.30 27.59
N SER A 55 8.99 -30.96 28.75
CA SER A 55 7.61 -30.48 28.86
C SER A 55 7.39 -29.20 28.05
N THR A 56 8.31 -28.23 28.17
CA THR A 56 8.26 -26.97 27.40
C THR A 56 8.34 -27.22 25.89
N VAL A 57 9.24 -28.11 25.45
CA VAL A 57 9.37 -28.48 24.02
C VAL A 57 8.12 -29.19 23.51
N SER A 58 7.51 -30.05 24.33
CA SER A 58 6.25 -30.72 24.01
C SER A 58 5.12 -29.72 23.82
N GLU A 59 4.99 -28.74 24.72
CA GLU A 59 3.96 -27.72 24.63
C GLU A 59 4.15 -26.81 23.40
N ILE A 60 5.40 -26.43 23.08
CA ILE A 60 5.71 -25.71 21.84
C ILE A 60 5.30 -26.54 20.61
N SER A 61 5.57 -27.85 20.62
CA SER A 61 5.21 -28.74 19.50
C SER A 61 3.69 -28.87 19.34
N ASN A 62 2.95 -28.98 20.45
CA ASN A 62 1.49 -28.98 20.49
C ASN A 62 0.90 -27.66 19.95
N LEU A 63 1.39 -26.51 20.40
CA LEU A 63 0.98 -25.20 19.89
C LEU A 63 1.28 -25.06 18.39
N ARG A 64 2.43 -25.56 17.93
CA ARG A 64 2.84 -25.50 16.53
C ARG A 64 1.97 -26.38 15.64
N ASP A 65 1.85 -27.65 15.96
CA ASP A 65 1.31 -28.67 15.06
C ASP A 65 -0.21 -28.83 15.18
N ASP A 66 -0.76 -28.67 16.38
CA ASP A 66 -2.18 -28.92 16.64
C ASP A 66 -3.01 -27.64 16.69
N HIS A 67 -2.40 -26.48 16.96
CA HIS A 67 -3.11 -25.20 17.04
C HIS A 67 -2.79 -24.26 15.88
N LEU A 68 -1.50 -23.99 15.63
CA LEU A 68 -1.08 -23.02 14.62
C LEU A 68 -1.24 -23.59 13.21
N TYR A 69 -0.80 -24.82 12.96
CA TYR A 69 -0.87 -25.42 11.62
C TYR A 69 -2.30 -25.46 11.03
N PRO A 70 -3.36 -25.92 11.75
CA PRO A 70 -4.72 -25.89 11.21
C PRO A 70 -5.21 -24.47 10.87
N LYS A 71 -4.83 -23.47 11.67
CA LYS A 71 -5.15 -22.06 11.40
C LYS A 71 -4.47 -21.56 10.13
N LEU A 72 -3.21 -21.94 9.91
CA LEU A 72 -2.47 -21.59 8.70
C LEU A 72 -3.07 -22.24 7.45
N VAL A 73 -3.48 -23.51 7.54
CA VAL A 73 -4.18 -24.20 6.44
C VAL A 73 -5.50 -23.48 6.11
N SER A 74 -6.30 -23.16 7.13
CA SER A 74 -7.55 -22.39 6.96
C SER A 74 -7.30 -21.01 6.33
N LEU A 75 -6.22 -20.33 6.75
CA LEU A 75 -5.82 -19.06 6.16
C LEU A 75 -5.44 -19.21 4.68
N VAL A 76 -4.65 -20.23 4.33
CA VAL A 76 -4.30 -20.54 2.93
C VAL A 76 -5.55 -20.77 2.10
N ASP A 77 -6.51 -21.54 2.62
CA ASP A 77 -7.79 -21.80 1.95
C ASP A 77 -8.62 -20.51 1.76
N GLY A 78 -8.67 -19.65 2.78
CA GLY A 78 -9.33 -18.35 2.71
C GLY A 78 -8.68 -17.43 1.68
N MET A 79 -7.36 -17.35 1.67
CA MET A 79 -6.60 -16.54 0.72
C MET A 79 -6.73 -17.06 -0.71
N ALA A 80 -6.76 -18.39 -0.92
CA ALA A 80 -6.99 -18.99 -2.24
C ALA A 80 -8.32 -18.52 -2.84
N ARG A 81 -9.41 -18.62 -2.06
CA ARG A 81 -10.75 -18.16 -2.48
C ARG A 81 -10.78 -16.66 -2.74
N MET A 82 -10.20 -15.86 -1.84
CA MET A 82 -10.16 -14.41 -1.99
C MET A 82 -9.43 -13.99 -3.28
N TRP A 83 -8.25 -14.56 -3.56
CA TRP A 83 -7.48 -14.23 -4.75
C TRP A 83 -8.11 -14.74 -6.04
N GLU A 84 -8.80 -15.88 -6.00
CA GLU A 84 -9.61 -16.36 -7.12
C GLU A 84 -10.76 -15.40 -7.44
N THR A 85 -11.53 -14.99 -6.43
CA THR A 85 -12.57 -13.97 -6.59
C THR A 85 -12.00 -12.64 -7.11
N MET A 86 -10.88 -12.20 -6.55
CA MET A 86 -10.21 -10.97 -7.00
C MET A 86 -9.79 -11.07 -8.47
N ASN A 87 -9.26 -12.22 -8.90
CA ASN A 87 -8.88 -12.43 -10.29
C ASN A 87 -10.09 -12.36 -11.23
N ILE A 88 -11.23 -12.94 -10.84
CA ILE A 88 -12.47 -12.84 -11.62
C ILE A 88 -12.89 -11.37 -11.79
N HIS A 89 -12.85 -10.58 -10.72
CA HIS A 89 -13.18 -9.16 -10.78
C HIS A 89 -12.22 -8.37 -11.68
N HIS A 90 -10.91 -8.55 -11.52
CA HIS A 90 -9.93 -7.85 -12.36
C HIS A 90 -10.00 -8.26 -13.83
N ARG A 91 -10.28 -9.54 -14.15
CA ARG A 91 -10.53 -9.99 -15.52
C ARG A 91 -11.77 -9.31 -16.11
N ASN A 92 -12.84 -9.15 -15.33
CA ASN A 92 -14.05 -8.48 -15.79
C ASN A 92 -13.82 -6.98 -16.00
N GLN A 93 -13.11 -6.32 -15.08
CA GLN A 93 -12.70 -4.92 -15.22
C GLN A 93 -11.81 -4.72 -16.45
N MET A 94 -10.88 -5.65 -16.70
CA MET A 94 -10.02 -5.62 -17.88
C MET A 94 -10.82 -5.70 -19.20
N LYS A 95 -11.88 -6.53 -19.24
CA LYS A 95 -12.79 -6.58 -20.40
C LYS A 95 -13.50 -5.25 -20.62
N ILE A 96 -14.11 -4.69 -19.56
CA ILE A 96 -14.80 -3.39 -19.63
C ILE A 96 -13.86 -2.29 -20.13
N VAL A 97 -12.61 -2.29 -19.64
CA VAL A 97 -11.61 -1.29 -20.00
C VAL A 97 -11.03 -1.48 -21.40
N ALA A 98 -11.05 -2.70 -21.95
CA ALA A 98 -10.68 -2.92 -23.35
C ALA A 98 -11.61 -2.15 -24.30
N ASP A 99 -12.89 -2.05 -23.98
CA ASP A 99 -13.89 -1.33 -24.77
C ASP A 99 -13.67 0.19 -24.75
N ILE A 100 -13.09 0.73 -23.66
CA ILE A 100 -12.78 2.16 -23.53
C ILE A 100 -11.85 2.66 -24.64
N ARG A 101 -10.99 1.80 -25.20
CA ARG A 101 -10.11 2.19 -26.32
C ARG A 101 -10.88 2.70 -27.53
N SER A 102 -12.09 2.19 -27.75
CA SER A 102 -12.96 2.53 -28.88
C SER A 102 -13.78 3.82 -28.69
N LEU A 103 -13.87 4.36 -27.46
CA LEU A 103 -14.68 5.56 -27.16
C LEU A 103 -14.08 6.82 -27.80
N ASP A 104 -14.71 7.40 -28.81
CA ASP A 104 -14.34 8.73 -29.29
C ASP A 104 -15.22 9.80 -28.65
N VAL A 105 -14.59 10.69 -27.88
CA VAL A 105 -15.25 11.84 -27.21
C VAL A 105 -14.53 13.15 -27.55
N SER A 106 -13.66 13.13 -28.57
CA SER A 106 -12.81 14.26 -28.96
C SER A 106 -13.59 15.49 -29.39
N GLN A 107 -14.84 15.33 -29.84
CA GLN A 107 -15.66 16.43 -30.35
C GLN A 107 -16.50 17.17 -29.30
N THR A 108 -16.56 16.70 -28.05
CA THR A 108 -17.34 17.40 -27.02
C THR A 108 -16.51 18.50 -26.37
N LEU A 109 -16.66 19.73 -26.87
CA LEU A 109 -16.22 20.95 -26.19
C LEU A 109 -17.08 21.16 -24.94
N ARG A 110 -16.61 20.65 -23.80
CA ARG A 110 -17.31 20.80 -22.52
C ARG A 110 -16.33 21.16 -21.42
N GLU A 111 -16.59 22.29 -20.76
CA GLU A 111 -15.89 22.72 -19.56
C GLU A 111 -15.95 21.63 -18.48
N THR A 112 -14.93 21.55 -17.64
CA THR A 112 -14.96 20.74 -16.42
C THR A 112 -16.03 21.31 -15.49
N THR A 113 -17.04 20.50 -15.19
CA THR A 113 -18.04 20.86 -14.19
C THR A 113 -17.48 20.62 -12.78
N GLU A 114 -18.01 21.33 -11.79
CA GLU A 114 -17.68 21.10 -10.38
C GLU A 114 -17.86 19.63 -9.99
N GLU A 115 -18.93 18.99 -10.48
CA GLU A 115 -19.17 17.56 -10.28
C GLU A 115 -18.03 16.70 -10.84
N GLN A 116 -17.54 16.98 -12.05
CA GLN A 116 -16.45 16.23 -12.66
C GLN A 116 -15.12 16.42 -11.93
N TYR A 117 -14.84 17.62 -11.47
CA TYR A 117 -13.68 17.90 -10.62
C TYR A 117 -13.76 17.10 -9.31
N VAL A 118 -14.91 17.15 -8.62
CA VAL A 118 -15.15 16.37 -7.39
C VAL A 118 -14.99 14.87 -7.63
N ARG A 119 -15.51 14.34 -8.75
CA ARG A 119 -15.34 12.92 -9.11
C ARG A 119 -13.86 12.56 -9.34
N THR A 120 -13.11 13.44 -9.97
CA THR A 120 -11.67 13.23 -10.22
C THR A 120 -10.88 13.25 -8.92
N ALA A 121 -11.20 14.18 -8.01
CA ALA A 121 -10.61 14.22 -6.67
C ALA A 121 -10.94 12.96 -5.84
N GLN A 122 -12.20 12.53 -5.84
CA GLN A 122 -12.63 11.28 -5.18
C GLN A 122 -11.86 10.06 -5.74
N LEU A 123 -11.71 9.98 -7.06
CA LEU A 123 -10.94 8.90 -7.69
C LEU A 123 -9.47 8.93 -7.24
N GLN A 124 -8.86 10.10 -7.15
CA GLN A 124 -7.49 10.26 -6.67
C GLN A 124 -7.34 9.77 -5.22
N ASP A 125 -8.27 10.11 -4.32
CA ASP A 125 -8.25 9.65 -2.93
C ASP A 125 -8.39 8.12 -2.82
N VAL A 126 -9.29 7.53 -3.62
CA VAL A 126 -9.47 6.07 -3.67
C VAL A 126 -8.20 5.37 -4.15
N ILE A 127 -7.55 5.89 -5.19
CA ILE A 127 -6.30 5.30 -5.72
C ILE A 127 -5.16 5.44 -4.71
N GLU A 128 -5.09 6.56 -3.99
CA GLU A 128 -4.11 6.76 -2.91
C GLU A 128 -4.28 5.70 -1.82
N GLY A 129 -5.51 5.55 -1.32
CA GLY A 129 -5.83 4.55 -0.31
C GLY A 129 -5.53 3.14 -0.81
N TRP A 130 -5.90 2.83 -2.05
CA TRP A 130 -5.63 1.52 -2.65
C TRP A 130 -4.14 1.22 -2.79
N HIS A 131 -3.34 2.18 -3.26
CA HIS A 131 -1.88 2.05 -3.36
C HIS A 131 -1.26 1.75 -1.99
N LEU A 132 -1.64 2.52 -0.98
CA LEU A 132 -1.15 2.32 0.40
C LEU A 132 -1.55 0.94 0.95
N GLN A 133 -2.82 0.57 0.83
CA GLN A 133 -3.31 -0.72 1.34
C GLN A 133 -2.68 -1.90 0.62
N PHE A 134 -2.45 -1.81 -0.70
CA PHE A 134 -1.75 -2.84 -1.46
C PHE A 134 -0.31 -3.03 -0.97
N GLN A 135 0.42 -1.94 -0.76
CA GLN A 135 1.78 -1.98 -0.21
C GLN A 135 1.81 -2.58 1.20
N MET A 136 0.86 -2.19 2.06
CA MET A 136 0.74 -2.73 3.40
C MET A 136 0.45 -4.23 3.37
N LEU A 137 -0.49 -4.69 2.54
CA LEU A 137 -0.81 -6.10 2.38
C LEU A 137 0.43 -6.92 1.98
N ALA A 138 1.13 -6.49 0.92
CA ALA A 138 2.30 -7.20 0.42
C ALA A 138 3.43 -7.25 1.46
N THR A 139 3.68 -6.11 2.13
CA THR A 139 4.75 -6.00 3.12
C THR A 139 4.47 -6.83 4.37
N HIS A 140 3.26 -6.72 4.94
CA HIS A 140 2.91 -7.42 6.17
C HIS A 140 2.82 -8.93 5.94
N LEU A 141 2.28 -9.38 4.80
CA LEU A 141 2.24 -10.79 4.47
C LEU A 141 3.65 -11.39 4.37
N ARG A 142 4.58 -10.71 3.67
CA ARG A 142 5.97 -11.14 3.56
C ARG A 142 6.65 -11.19 4.94
N LYS A 143 6.50 -10.13 5.74
CA LYS A 143 7.07 -10.06 7.10
C LYS A 143 6.53 -11.15 8.02
N PHE A 144 5.21 -11.39 7.98
CA PHE A 144 4.55 -12.42 8.78
C PHE A 144 5.11 -13.82 8.47
N ILE A 145 5.16 -14.18 7.19
CA ILE A 145 5.66 -15.50 6.77
C ILE A 145 7.17 -15.64 7.02
N ALA A 146 7.97 -14.59 6.80
CA ALA A 146 9.40 -14.61 7.09
C ALA A 146 9.70 -14.77 8.59
N ALA A 147 8.94 -14.07 9.45
CA ALA A 147 9.04 -14.20 10.91
C ALA A 147 8.69 -15.63 11.35
N LEU A 148 7.60 -16.19 10.80
CA LEU A 148 7.18 -17.55 11.10
C LEU A 148 8.20 -18.60 10.63
N ASN A 149 8.77 -18.43 9.42
CA ASN A 149 9.82 -19.29 8.90
C ASN A 149 11.07 -19.25 9.80
N SER A 150 11.44 -18.07 10.31
CA SER A 150 12.57 -17.89 11.22
C SER A 150 12.32 -18.53 12.59
N TRP A 151 11.10 -18.36 13.14
CA TRP A 151 10.68 -19.02 14.37
C TRP A 151 10.71 -20.54 14.24
N LEU A 152 10.22 -21.10 13.13
CA LEU A 152 10.27 -22.54 12.89
C LEU A 152 11.72 -23.08 12.89
N LYS A 153 12.67 -22.38 12.26
CA LYS A 153 14.08 -22.80 12.26
C LYS A 153 14.66 -22.97 13.67
N LEU A 154 14.21 -22.17 14.63
CA LEU A 154 14.65 -22.27 16.03
C LEU A 154 13.98 -23.42 16.79
N ASN A 155 12.73 -23.74 16.46
CA ASN A 155 11.92 -24.74 17.17
C ASN A 155 12.01 -26.16 16.56
N LEU A 156 12.81 -26.33 15.51
CA LEU A 156 13.03 -27.61 14.83
C LEU A 156 14.39 -28.23 15.14
N ILE A 157 15.26 -27.53 15.87
CA ILE A 157 16.57 -28.06 16.28
C ILE A 157 16.33 -29.06 17.41
N PRO A 158 16.72 -30.35 17.25
CA PRO A 158 16.61 -31.31 18.33
C PRO A 158 17.51 -30.89 19.50
N ILE A 159 16.93 -30.62 20.67
CA ILE A 159 17.73 -30.53 21.90
C ILE A 159 18.16 -31.95 22.23
N GLU A 160 19.48 -32.23 22.20
CA GLU A 160 20.02 -33.55 22.54
C GLU A 160 19.76 -33.90 24.02
N SER A 161 18.62 -34.55 24.30
CA SER A 161 18.39 -35.21 25.58
C SER A 161 19.05 -36.59 25.56
N ASN A 162 20.35 -36.64 25.86
CA ASN A 162 21.15 -37.87 25.89
C ASN A 162 20.86 -38.77 27.12
N LEU A 163 19.59 -38.93 27.52
CA LEU A 163 19.16 -39.95 28.48
C LEU A 163 18.36 -41.02 27.71
N LYS A 164 19.09 -41.93 27.08
CA LYS A 164 18.53 -43.17 26.48
C LYS A 164 18.06 -44.20 27.51
N GLU A 165 17.80 -43.81 28.76
CA GLU A 165 17.36 -44.74 29.81
C GLU A 165 16.01 -44.32 30.39
N LYS A 166 14.96 -44.90 29.79
CA LYS A 166 13.66 -45.18 30.42
C LYS A 166 12.86 -43.98 30.97
N VAL A 167 12.75 -42.90 30.20
CA VAL A 167 11.60 -41.97 30.36
C VAL A 167 10.86 -41.91 29.03
N SER A 168 9.58 -42.27 29.08
CA SER A 168 8.67 -42.50 27.97
C SER A 168 8.31 -41.21 27.22
N SER A 169 9.27 -40.58 26.54
CA SER A 169 8.99 -39.45 25.66
C SER A 169 8.55 -39.97 24.28
N PRO A 170 7.40 -39.52 23.73
CA PRO A 170 6.99 -39.87 22.38
C PRO A 170 8.08 -39.54 21.35
N PRO A 171 8.21 -40.30 20.25
CA PRO A 171 9.15 -40.00 19.18
C PRO A 171 8.92 -38.58 18.66
N ARG A 172 9.95 -37.73 18.69
CA ARG A 172 9.85 -36.35 18.19
C ARG A 172 9.64 -36.38 16.67
N VAL A 173 8.63 -35.68 16.17
CA VAL A 173 8.37 -35.56 14.72
C VAL A 173 9.50 -34.73 14.10
N LEU A 174 10.40 -35.41 13.38
CA LEU A 174 11.59 -34.82 12.75
C LEU A 174 11.23 -33.81 11.63
N HIS A 175 10.04 -33.95 11.02
CA HIS A 175 9.57 -33.12 9.92
C HIS A 175 8.07 -32.80 10.08
N PRO A 176 7.71 -31.74 10.81
CA PRO A 176 6.31 -31.37 10.96
C PRO A 176 5.77 -30.71 9.66
N PRO A 177 4.53 -31.03 9.24
CA PRO A 177 3.90 -30.49 8.03
C PRO A 177 3.95 -28.97 7.87
N ILE A 178 3.88 -28.25 8.99
CA ILE A 178 3.97 -26.78 9.02
C ILE A 178 5.27 -26.26 8.38
N GLN A 179 6.36 -27.01 8.49
CA GLN A 179 7.65 -26.64 7.92
C GLN A 179 7.60 -26.63 6.39
N ALA A 180 7.01 -27.66 5.78
CA ALA A 180 6.87 -27.74 4.33
C ALA A 180 5.99 -26.60 3.81
N LEU A 181 4.85 -26.36 4.48
CA LEU A 181 3.93 -25.29 4.12
C LEU A 181 4.58 -23.91 4.19
N ILE A 182 5.23 -23.57 5.30
CA ILE A 182 5.82 -22.23 5.50
C ILE A 182 7.03 -21.99 4.61
N ARG A 183 7.86 -23.02 4.34
CA ARG A 183 8.96 -22.90 3.37
C ARG A 183 8.44 -22.62 1.96
N ALA A 184 7.47 -23.42 1.50
CA ALA A 184 6.85 -23.21 0.19
C ALA A 184 6.20 -21.82 0.11
N TRP A 185 5.48 -21.40 1.15
CA TRP A 185 4.85 -20.08 1.19
C TRP A 185 5.88 -18.95 1.11
N ASN A 186 6.96 -19.03 1.88
CA ASN A 186 8.03 -18.06 1.85
C ASN A 186 8.70 -17.96 0.47
N GLU A 187 9.00 -19.11 -0.15
CA GLU A 187 9.62 -19.16 -1.49
C GLU A 187 8.71 -18.62 -2.59
N HIS A 188 7.41 -18.89 -2.52
CA HIS A 188 6.48 -18.39 -3.52
C HIS A 188 6.19 -16.89 -3.38
N LEU A 189 6.15 -16.35 -2.15
CA LEU A 189 5.95 -14.91 -1.94
C LEU A 189 7.07 -14.06 -2.55
N GLU A 190 8.31 -14.55 -2.55
CA GLU A 190 9.44 -13.85 -3.20
C GLU A 190 9.33 -13.82 -4.73
N LYS A 191 8.57 -14.74 -5.33
CA LYS A 191 8.37 -14.85 -6.79
C LYS A 191 7.17 -14.05 -7.29
N LEU A 192 6.33 -13.51 -6.40
CA LEU A 192 5.15 -12.76 -6.81
C LEU A 192 5.52 -11.43 -7.46
N PRO A 193 4.81 -11.01 -8.53
CA PRO A 193 5.08 -9.76 -9.26
C PRO A 193 4.54 -8.52 -8.51
N VAL A 194 4.87 -8.38 -7.22
CA VAL A 194 4.38 -7.30 -6.35
C VAL A 194 4.77 -5.93 -6.88
N GLU A 195 6.03 -5.75 -7.28
CA GLU A 195 6.51 -4.45 -7.77
C GLU A 195 5.85 -4.05 -9.10
N LEU A 196 5.53 -5.00 -9.97
CA LEU A 196 4.82 -4.70 -11.22
C LEU A 196 3.42 -4.14 -10.94
N ALA A 197 2.65 -4.78 -10.06
CA ALA A 197 1.32 -4.30 -9.67
C ALA A 197 1.38 -2.96 -8.93
N LYS A 198 2.31 -2.82 -7.97
CA LYS A 198 2.53 -1.59 -7.20
C LYS A 198 2.90 -0.42 -8.12
N ASN A 199 3.82 -0.63 -9.06
CA ASN A 199 4.23 0.39 -10.01
C ASN A 199 3.08 0.77 -10.94
N ALA A 200 2.28 -0.19 -11.41
CA ALA A 200 1.10 0.11 -12.23
C ALA A 200 0.08 1.00 -11.49
N ILE A 201 -0.22 0.70 -10.22
CA ILE A 201 -1.09 1.54 -9.38
C ILE A 201 -0.47 2.93 -9.19
N SER A 202 0.83 2.99 -8.89
CA SER A 202 1.56 4.25 -8.66
C SER A 202 1.61 5.14 -9.92
N SER A 203 1.84 4.56 -11.09
CA SER A 203 1.79 5.25 -12.37
C SER A 203 0.38 5.78 -12.65
N PHE A 204 -0.66 4.97 -12.46
CA PHE A 204 -2.04 5.41 -12.66
C PHE A 204 -2.44 6.54 -11.70
N ARG A 205 -2.00 6.47 -10.43
CA ARG A 205 -2.15 7.55 -9.45
C ARG A 205 -1.56 8.87 -9.96
N ALA A 206 -0.33 8.86 -10.47
CA ALA A 206 0.33 10.05 -10.99
C ALA A 206 -0.43 10.65 -12.19
N ILE A 207 -0.99 9.79 -13.05
CA ILE A 207 -1.82 10.22 -14.18
C ILE A 207 -3.10 10.92 -13.72
N ILE A 208 -3.83 10.36 -12.75
CA ILE A 208 -5.05 10.98 -12.23
C ILE A 208 -4.72 12.30 -11.52
N LEU A 209 -3.62 12.37 -10.77
CA LEU A 209 -3.15 13.63 -10.18
C LEU A 209 -2.91 14.69 -11.26
N SER A 210 -2.24 14.32 -12.35
CA SER A 210 -2.00 15.25 -13.46
C SER A 210 -3.31 15.72 -14.11
N ILE A 211 -4.31 14.85 -14.28
CA ILE A 211 -5.64 15.26 -14.77
C ILE A 211 -6.29 16.27 -13.82
N LYS A 212 -6.23 16.02 -12.51
CA LYS A 212 -6.78 16.92 -11.49
C LYS A 212 -6.12 18.30 -11.51
N GLU A 213 -4.80 18.36 -11.62
CA GLU A 213 -4.04 19.63 -11.74
C GLU A 213 -4.49 20.42 -12.97
N HIS A 214 -4.65 19.75 -14.12
CA HIS A 214 -5.14 20.40 -15.34
C HIS A 214 -6.57 20.95 -15.19
N GLN A 215 -7.47 20.23 -14.49
CA GLN A 215 -8.82 20.71 -14.19
C GLN A 215 -8.79 21.91 -13.23
N GLU A 216 -7.88 21.92 -12.26
CA GLU A 216 -7.70 23.06 -11.35
C GLU A 216 -7.25 24.32 -12.11
N ASP A 217 -6.32 24.17 -13.04
CA ASP A 217 -5.84 25.26 -13.89
C ASP A 217 -6.93 25.78 -14.84
N GLU A 218 -7.81 24.90 -15.33
CA GLU A 218 -9.02 25.29 -16.06
C GLU A 218 -9.92 26.19 -15.20
N GLY A 219 -10.15 25.79 -13.95
CA GLY A 219 -10.92 26.56 -12.98
C GLY A 219 -10.32 27.95 -12.69
N LYS A 220 -8.98 28.04 -12.60
CA LYS A 220 -8.28 29.32 -12.44
C LYS A 220 -8.48 30.24 -13.65
N LEU A 221 -8.40 29.72 -14.87
CA LEU A 221 -8.66 30.49 -16.09
C LEU A 221 -10.11 30.97 -16.18
N LYS A 222 -11.06 30.12 -15.79
CA LYS A 222 -12.48 30.47 -15.72
C LYS A 222 -12.75 31.61 -14.74
N LEU A 223 -12.13 31.55 -13.56
CA LEU A 223 -12.23 32.61 -12.55
C LEU A 223 -11.66 33.94 -13.08
N LYS A 224 -10.52 33.89 -13.78
CA LYS A 224 -9.90 35.06 -14.42
C LYS A 224 -10.85 35.71 -15.44
N CYS A 225 -11.43 34.92 -16.34
CA CYS A 225 -12.41 35.40 -17.31
C CYS A 225 -13.61 36.08 -16.64
N ALA A 226 -14.11 35.50 -15.54
CA ALA A 226 -15.23 36.07 -14.78
C ALA A 226 -14.88 37.41 -14.12
N GLN A 227 -13.65 37.55 -13.59
CA GLN A 227 -13.16 38.81 -13.01
C GLN A 227 -13.03 39.91 -14.07
N THR A 228 -12.39 39.61 -15.21
CA THR A 228 -12.23 40.58 -16.31
C THR A 228 -13.58 40.99 -16.89
N ARG A 229 -14.52 40.05 -17.03
CA ARG A 229 -15.90 40.36 -17.46
C ARG A 229 -16.60 41.31 -16.50
N LYS A 230 -16.51 41.05 -15.19
CA LYS A 230 -17.10 41.92 -14.16
C LYS A 230 -16.50 43.32 -14.17
N GLU A 231 -15.20 43.44 -14.38
CA GLU A 231 -14.53 44.74 -14.50
C GLU A 231 -14.94 45.48 -15.78
N LEU A 232 -15.05 44.77 -16.91
CA LEU A 232 -15.55 45.32 -18.16
C LEU A 232 -16.97 45.86 -18.01
N GLU A 233 -17.88 45.11 -17.38
CA GLU A 233 -19.26 45.54 -17.10
C GLU A 233 -19.30 46.78 -16.20
N ARG A 234 -18.39 46.86 -15.21
CA ARG A 234 -18.29 48.01 -14.31
C ARG A 234 -17.79 49.25 -15.05
N LYS A 235 -16.74 49.11 -15.86
CA LYS A 235 -16.15 50.20 -16.66
C LYS A 235 -17.10 50.69 -17.76
N THR A 236 -17.83 49.77 -18.40
CA THR A 236 -18.83 50.11 -19.43
C THR A 236 -19.96 50.93 -18.83
N ARG A 237 -20.55 50.50 -17.71
CA ARG A 237 -21.59 51.28 -17.01
C ARG A 237 -21.08 52.65 -16.55
N ALA A 238 -19.88 52.70 -15.97
CA ALA A 238 -19.27 53.96 -15.54
C ALA A 238 -19.01 54.93 -16.71
N PHE A 239 -18.69 54.39 -17.90
CA PHE A 239 -18.57 55.18 -19.12
C PHE A 239 -19.92 55.67 -19.62
N GLU A 240 -20.95 54.84 -19.67
CA GLU A 240 -22.31 55.22 -20.07
C GLU A 240 -22.87 56.33 -19.17
N ASP A 241 -22.76 56.18 -17.85
CA ASP A 241 -23.19 57.18 -16.87
C ASP A 241 -22.46 58.52 -17.03
N TRP A 242 -21.14 58.46 -17.28
CA TRP A 242 -20.34 59.65 -17.50
C TRP A 242 -20.65 60.30 -18.85
N TYR A 243 -20.79 59.50 -19.91
CA TYR A 243 -21.07 59.98 -21.26
C TYR A 243 -22.43 60.65 -21.34
N ASN A 244 -23.46 60.10 -20.67
CA ASN A 244 -24.79 60.72 -20.58
C ASN A 244 -24.73 62.10 -19.91
N LYS A 245 -23.99 62.25 -18.81
CA LYS A 245 -23.79 63.55 -18.14
C LYS A 245 -22.97 64.51 -19.01
N TYR A 246 -21.93 63.99 -19.67
CA TYR A 246 -21.07 64.77 -20.55
C TYR A 246 -21.85 65.30 -21.77
N ALA A 247 -22.72 64.47 -22.37
CA ALA A 247 -23.56 64.84 -23.49
C ALA A 247 -24.65 65.86 -23.10
N GLN A 248 -25.29 65.71 -21.93
CA GLN A 248 -26.26 66.67 -21.39
C GLN A 248 -25.65 68.06 -21.18
N ASN A 249 -24.39 68.14 -20.75
CA ASN A 249 -23.68 69.40 -20.53
C ASN A 249 -23.14 70.04 -21.82
N ARG A 250 -23.27 69.37 -22.98
CA ARG A 250 -22.73 69.82 -24.27
C ARG A 250 -23.79 70.34 -25.24
N ILE A 251 -25.07 70.28 -24.88
CA ILE A 251 -26.15 70.94 -25.60
C ILE A 251 -26.09 72.43 -25.23
N PRO A 252 -25.78 73.35 -26.16
CA PRO A 252 -25.81 74.78 -25.87
C PRO A 252 -27.26 75.18 -25.56
N PRO A 253 -27.53 76.02 -24.54
CA PRO A 253 -28.75 76.81 -24.55
C PRO A 253 -28.71 77.67 -25.82
N ASP A 254 -29.85 77.81 -26.50
CA ASP A 254 -29.99 78.63 -27.69
C ASP A 254 -29.22 79.96 -27.58
N GLY A 255 -28.33 80.19 -28.55
CA GLY A 255 -27.88 81.49 -29.00
C GLY A 255 -26.94 82.27 -28.07
N VAL A 256 -25.63 81.99 -28.15
CA VAL A 256 -24.61 83.06 -28.23
C VAL A 256 -23.30 82.49 -28.77
N ASP A 257 -22.77 83.15 -29.81
CA ASP A 257 -21.43 82.95 -30.37
C ASP A 257 -20.38 82.97 -29.26
N ALA A 258 -19.55 81.94 -29.19
CA ALA A 258 -18.32 81.97 -28.41
C ALA A 258 -17.17 81.40 -29.24
N GLU A 259 -16.23 82.31 -29.49
CA GLU A 259 -15.05 82.16 -30.30
C GLU A 259 -14.21 80.93 -29.97
N ILE A 260 -13.61 80.41 -31.03
CA ILE A 260 -12.60 79.36 -31.07
C ILE A 260 -11.43 79.75 -30.16
N SER A 261 -11.38 79.18 -28.94
CA SER A 261 -10.16 79.12 -28.15
C SER A 261 -9.59 77.70 -28.24
N GLY A 262 -8.59 77.57 -29.12
CA GLY A 262 -7.86 76.33 -29.36
C GLY A 262 -6.97 75.97 -28.17
N GLY A 263 -7.23 74.79 -27.61
CA GLY A 263 -6.26 74.01 -26.85
C GLY A 263 -5.87 72.77 -27.66
N ALA A 264 -4.98 72.94 -28.65
CA ALA A 264 -4.38 71.83 -29.38
C ALA A 264 -3.46 71.04 -28.43
N GLY A 265 -3.91 69.88 -27.94
CA GLY A 265 -3.05 68.95 -27.21
C GLY A 265 -3.70 68.00 -26.21
N SER A 266 -4.96 68.18 -25.79
CA SER A 266 -5.60 67.21 -24.89
C SER A 266 -6.33 66.13 -25.69
N GLU A 267 -5.88 64.88 -25.60
CA GLU A 267 -6.62 63.71 -26.11
C GLU A 267 -8.12 63.80 -25.76
N ASP A 268 -8.99 63.47 -26.71
CA ASP A 268 -10.44 63.44 -26.48
C ASP A 268 -10.75 62.50 -25.29
N PRO A 269 -11.30 63.02 -24.18
CA PRO A 269 -11.59 62.21 -23.00
C PRO A 269 -12.61 61.09 -23.27
N VAL A 270 -13.44 61.24 -24.31
CA VAL A 270 -14.33 60.17 -24.78
C VAL A 270 -13.50 59.05 -25.43
N ALA A 271 -12.64 59.39 -26.40
CA ALA A 271 -11.76 58.45 -27.08
C ALA A 271 -10.85 57.69 -26.08
N LYS A 272 -10.31 58.35 -25.06
CA LYS A 272 -9.48 57.71 -24.04
C LYS A 272 -10.24 56.64 -23.23
N ARG A 273 -11.46 56.95 -22.79
CA ARG A 273 -12.29 56.01 -22.02
C ARG A 273 -12.81 54.86 -22.88
N GLN A 274 -13.12 55.13 -24.15
CA GLN A 274 -13.47 54.10 -25.13
C GLN A 274 -12.29 53.16 -25.37
N LEU A 275 -11.07 53.69 -25.50
CA LEU A 275 -9.85 52.89 -25.64
C LEU A 275 -9.61 51.98 -24.43
N GLU A 276 -9.81 52.46 -23.20
CA GLU A 276 -9.72 51.62 -21.99
C GLU A 276 -10.70 50.44 -22.01
N ILE A 277 -11.95 50.67 -22.43
CA ILE A 277 -12.97 49.62 -22.57
C ILE A 277 -12.57 48.63 -23.66
N GLU A 278 -12.06 49.13 -24.79
CA GLU A 278 -11.64 48.30 -25.92
C GLU A 278 -10.44 47.40 -25.56
N ILE A 279 -9.46 47.93 -24.82
CA ILE A 279 -8.34 47.15 -24.29
C ILE A 279 -8.85 46.03 -23.36
N LEU A 280 -9.82 46.33 -22.48
CA LEU A 280 -10.42 45.33 -21.60
C LEU A 280 -11.21 44.26 -22.37
N LYS A 281 -11.96 44.65 -23.40
CA LYS A 281 -12.66 43.69 -24.29
C LYS A 281 -11.68 42.75 -24.97
N LYS A 282 -10.63 43.30 -25.59
CA LYS A 282 -9.59 42.50 -26.25
C LYS A 282 -8.86 41.57 -25.27
N THR A 283 -8.64 42.03 -24.05
CA THR A 283 -8.06 41.20 -22.98
C THR A 283 -8.99 40.03 -22.63
N LEU A 284 -10.29 40.30 -22.44
CA LEU A 284 -11.29 39.26 -22.17
C LEU A 284 -11.39 38.24 -23.31
N GLU A 285 -11.36 38.68 -24.56
CA GLU A 285 -11.37 37.79 -25.73
C GLU A 285 -10.18 36.82 -25.71
N GLY A 286 -8.96 37.32 -25.51
CA GLY A 286 -7.77 36.48 -25.38
C GLY A 286 -7.81 35.51 -24.20
N GLU A 287 -8.40 35.93 -23.07
CA GLU A 287 -8.61 35.06 -21.91
C GLU A 287 -9.62 33.94 -22.17
N LEU A 288 -10.72 34.25 -22.86
CA LEU A 288 -11.74 33.27 -23.26
C LEU A 288 -11.18 32.25 -24.25
N GLU A 289 -10.36 32.68 -25.21
CA GLU A 289 -9.66 31.79 -26.14
C GLU A 289 -8.66 30.88 -25.40
N ALA A 290 -7.92 31.42 -24.44
CA ALA A 290 -7.00 30.63 -23.61
C ALA A 290 -7.75 29.58 -22.77
N HIS A 291 -8.85 29.98 -22.11
CA HIS A 291 -9.72 29.08 -21.37
C HIS A 291 -10.28 27.98 -22.27
N GLN A 292 -10.84 28.32 -23.43
CA GLN A 292 -11.41 27.34 -24.37
C GLN A 292 -10.36 26.35 -24.90
N ARG A 293 -9.13 26.82 -25.17
CA ARG A 293 -8.01 25.94 -25.53
C ARG A 293 -7.66 24.99 -24.39
N HIS A 294 -7.62 25.48 -23.16
CA HIS A 294 -7.31 24.65 -21.99
C HIS A 294 -8.40 23.61 -21.71
N CYS A 295 -9.68 23.95 -21.85
CA CYS A 295 -10.79 22.98 -21.76
C CYS A 295 -10.59 21.79 -22.72
N LYS A 296 -10.17 22.06 -23.97
CA LYS A 296 -9.87 21.00 -24.94
C LYS A 296 -8.71 20.14 -24.47
N GLN A 297 -7.62 20.76 -24.01
CA GLN A 297 -6.45 20.04 -23.50
C GLN A 297 -6.80 19.13 -22.31
N VAL A 298 -7.62 19.60 -21.37
CA VAL A 298 -8.07 18.80 -20.22
C VAL A 298 -8.83 17.55 -20.70
N ARG A 299 -9.73 17.71 -21.69
CA ARG A 299 -10.52 16.59 -22.25
C ARG A 299 -9.67 15.58 -22.99
N GLU A 300 -8.82 16.05 -23.90
CA GLU A 300 -7.91 15.22 -24.67
C GLU A 300 -6.97 14.46 -23.75
N LYS A 301 -6.34 15.17 -22.80
CA LYS A 301 -5.43 14.56 -21.81
C LYS A 301 -6.15 13.52 -20.97
N SER A 302 -7.34 13.82 -20.44
CA SER A 302 -8.11 12.86 -19.64
C SER A 302 -8.45 11.61 -20.44
N LEU A 303 -8.97 11.76 -21.66
CA LEU A 303 -9.39 10.65 -22.51
C LEU A 303 -8.20 9.78 -22.92
N VAL A 304 -7.14 10.39 -23.46
CA VAL A 304 -5.94 9.67 -23.91
C VAL A 304 -5.27 8.95 -22.75
N SER A 305 -5.14 9.62 -21.60
CA SER A 305 -4.51 9.02 -20.43
C SER A 305 -5.30 7.83 -19.90
N LEU A 306 -6.64 7.96 -19.78
CA LEU A 306 -7.49 6.86 -19.32
C LEU A 306 -7.48 5.68 -20.30
N LYS A 307 -7.56 5.94 -21.62
CA LYS A 307 -7.49 4.90 -22.67
C LYS A 307 -6.18 4.13 -22.65
N THR A 308 -5.09 4.81 -22.34
CA THR A 308 -3.75 4.23 -22.37
C THR A 308 -3.47 3.45 -21.08
N HIS A 309 -3.74 4.06 -19.92
CA HIS A 309 -3.24 3.54 -18.64
C HIS A 309 -4.23 2.67 -17.88
N LEU A 310 -5.55 2.79 -18.07
CA LEU A 310 -6.49 1.85 -17.44
C LEU A 310 -6.24 0.40 -17.90
N PRO A 311 -6.04 0.08 -19.21
CA PRO A 311 -5.76 -1.29 -19.62
C PRO A 311 -4.45 -1.82 -19.03
N GLU A 312 -3.42 -0.98 -18.93
CA GLU A 312 -2.13 -1.36 -18.36
C GLU A 312 -2.26 -1.69 -16.87
N LEU A 313 -3.00 -0.87 -16.13
CA LEU A 313 -3.31 -1.09 -14.72
C LEU A 313 -4.05 -2.42 -14.51
N PHE A 314 -5.18 -2.62 -15.19
CA PHE A 314 -5.98 -3.84 -14.99
C PHE A 314 -5.32 -5.10 -15.51
N ARG A 315 -4.42 -4.99 -16.51
CA ARG A 315 -3.55 -6.11 -16.90
C ARG A 315 -2.62 -6.51 -15.76
N ALA A 316 -1.88 -5.55 -15.19
CA ALA A 316 -0.96 -5.83 -14.08
C ALA A 316 -1.68 -6.45 -12.86
N LEU A 317 -2.89 -5.99 -12.56
CA LEU A 317 -3.70 -6.52 -11.45
C LEU A 317 -4.29 -7.90 -11.75
N THR A 318 -4.71 -8.13 -13.00
CA THR A 318 -5.16 -9.45 -13.45
C THR A 318 -4.02 -10.46 -13.34
N ASP A 319 -2.83 -10.10 -13.82
CA ASP A 319 -1.65 -10.96 -13.78
C ASP A 319 -1.21 -11.23 -12.33
N PHE A 320 -1.20 -10.21 -11.48
CA PHE A 320 -0.85 -10.33 -10.07
C PHE A 320 -1.85 -11.20 -9.28
N SER A 321 -3.16 -10.98 -9.47
CA SER A 321 -4.20 -11.78 -8.82
C SER A 321 -4.21 -13.23 -9.30
N LEU A 322 -3.90 -13.47 -10.58
CA LEU A 322 -3.73 -14.82 -11.13
C LEU A 322 -2.54 -15.52 -10.48
N ALA A 323 -1.37 -14.88 -10.47
CA ALA A 323 -0.17 -15.42 -9.85
C ALA A 323 -0.38 -15.71 -8.36
N SER A 324 -1.09 -14.84 -7.65
CA SER A 324 -1.46 -15.04 -6.24
C SER A 324 -2.41 -16.23 -6.07
N SER A 325 -3.46 -16.33 -6.89
CA SER A 325 -4.40 -17.46 -6.85
C SER A 325 -3.69 -18.79 -7.11
N GLU A 326 -2.82 -18.85 -8.13
CA GLU A 326 -2.04 -20.05 -8.45
C GLU A 326 -1.07 -20.42 -7.34
N MET A 327 -0.38 -19.44 -6.74
CA MET A 327 0.47 -19.67 -5.57
C MET A 327 -0.34 -20.33 -4.44
N TYR A 328 -1.49 -19.74 -4.07
CA TYR A 328 -2.29 -20.29 -2.97
C TYR A 328 -2.85 -21.68 -3.29
N LYS A 329 -3.24 -21.96 -4.55
CA LYS A 329 -3.62 -23.31 -4.99
C LYS A 329 -2.47 -24.31 -4.83
N ARG A 330 -1.22 -23.92 -5.12
CA ARG A 330 -0.03 -24.76 -4.86
C ARG A 330 0.17 -25.00 -3.36
N LEU A 331 -0.03 -23.99 -2.51
CA LEU A 331 0.06 -24.13 -1.06
C LEU A 331 -1.00 -25.06 -0.48
N GLN A 332 -2.23 -25.03 -1.01
CA GLN A 332 -3.28 -26.01 -0.67
C GLN A 332 -2.84 -27.43 -1.00
N ALA A 333 -2.22 -27.65 -2.17
CA ALA A 333 -1.69 -28.95 -2.55
C ALA A 333 -0.60 -29.45 -1.59
N VAL A 334 0.30 -28.56 -1.15
CA VAL A 334 1.29 -28.87 -0.10
C VAL A 334 0.61 -29.32 1.18
N ALA A 335 -0.34 -28.53 1.71
CA ALA A 335 -1.07 -28.86 2.93
C ALA A 335 -1.84 -30.21 2.84
N LEU A 336 -2.40 -30.52 1.67
CA LEU A 336 -3.12 -31.77 1.41
C LEU A 336 -2.19 -32.98 1.30
N SER A 337 -1.00 -32.81 0.70
CA SER A 337 0.00 -33.89 0.58
C SER A 337 0.47 -34.36 1.96
N GLU A 338 0.70 -33.42 2.88
CA GLU A 338 1.09 -33.71 4.26
C GLU A 338 -0.05 -34.41 5.05
N LYS A 339 -1.31 -34.09 4.74
CA LYS A 339 -2.47 -34.77 5.35
C LYS A 339 -2.60 -36.23 4.90
N ARG A 340 -2.18 -36.55 3.67
CA ARG A 340 -2.20 -37.91 3.12
C ARG A 340 -1.07 -38.78 3.69
N GLY A 341 0.11 -38.21 3.92
CA GLY A 341 1.24 -38.91 4.57
C GLY A 341 1.00 -39.30 6.04
N LYS A 342 -0.03 -38.74 6.70
CA LYS A 342 -0.40 -39.03 8.10
C LYS A 342 -1.47 -40.11 8.28
N ARG A 343 -2.05 -40.70 7.22
CA ARG A 343 -3.01 -41.82 7.39
C ARG A 343 -2.23 -43.12 7.65
N PRO A 344 -2.48 -43.83 8.76
CA PRO A 344 -1.92 -45.17 8.93
C PRO A 344 -2.52 -46.09 7.85
N SER A 345 -1.64 -46.85 7.19
CA SER A 345 -1.97 -47.93 6.25
C SER A 345 -2.67 -49.07 6.95
#